data_AF-A0A7S2DKL4-F1
#
_entry.id   AF-A0A7S2DKL4-F1
#
_cell.length_a   1.000
_cell.length_b   1.000
_cell.length_c   1.000
_cell.angle_alpha   90.00
_cell.angle_beta   90.00
_cell.angle_gamma   90.00
#
_symmetry.space_group_name_H-M   'P 1'
#
loop_
_entity.id
_entity.type
_entity.pdbx_description
1 polymer ?
#
loop_
_entity_poly.entity_id
_entity_poly.type
_entity_poly.pdbx_seq_one_letter_code
_entity_poly.pdbx_strand_id
1 'polypeptide(L)'
;EQGLTGHQLTKEESKNYTIPNGQFRVRESLWQTYFNRSTWQYRFIAKMNSVRREYSLGVGKMSIKNKTRTQLIFKRKPEDPLATSSAWVFINNLANSSKQEAVRYCPGPQPGRGGLWIDALSQQPAKLREGCYIAHDALPKVLVQKRN
;
A
#
# COMPACT_ATOMS: atom_id res chain seq x y z
N GLU A 1 -10.97 13.85 10.98
CA GLU A 1 -9.81 13.08 11.48
C GLU A 1 -9.90 13.05 13.00
N GLN A 2 -10.13 11.89 13.61
CA GLN A 2 -10.09 11.79 15.08
C GLN A 2 -8.62 11.57 15.46
N GLY A 3 -8.00 12.59 16.03
CA GLY A 3 -6.68 12.49 16.63
C GLY A 3 -6.71 11.43 17.72
N LEU A 4 -5.73 10.54 17.72
CA LEU A 4 -5.49 9.60 18.80
C LEU A 4 -5.10 10.42 20.04
N THR A 5 -6.07 10.78 20.87
CA THR A 5 -5.80 11.30 22.22
C THR A 5 -5.53 10.10 23.13
N GLY A 6 -4.44 9.39 22.87
CA GLY A 6 -3.84 8.46 23.82
C GLY A 6 -3.25 9.23 25.00
N HIS A 7 -3.15 8.57 26.16
CA HIS A 7 -2.59 9.09 27.41
C HIS A 7 -1.48 10.12 27.14
N GLN A 8 -1.75 11.40 27.41
CA GLN A 8 -0.68 12.39 27.50
C GLN A 8 0.19 11.96 28.68
N LEU A 9 1.40 11.47 28.39
CA LEU A 9 2.43 11.28 29.41
C LEU A 9 2.54 12.58 30.20
N THR A 10 2.55 12.47 31.53
CA THR A 10 2.85 13.64 32.35
C THR A 10 4.24 14.17 32.01
N LYS A 11 4.49 15.47 32.25
CA LYS A 11 5.80 16.08 32.00
C LYS A 11 6.94 15.31 32.68
N GLU A 12 6.67 14.63 33.79
CA GLU A 12 7.65 13.84 34.53
C GLU A 12 7.93 12.48 33.88
N GLU A 13 6.90 11.75 33.45
CA GLU A 13 7.07 10.49 32.72
C GLU A 13 7.80 10.70 31.40
N SER A 14 7.55 11.83 30.72
CA SER A 14 8.17 12.15 29.44
C SER A 14 9.71 12.20 29.52
N LYS A 15 10.29 12.61 30.65
CA LYS A 15 11.75 12.76 30.82
C LYS A 15 12.50 11.42 30.77
N ASN A 16 11.89 10.34 31.25
CA ASN A 16 12.53 9.01 31.32
C ASN A 16 12.42 8.19 30.02
N TYR A 17 11.59 8.62 29.06
CA TYR A 17 11.40 7.93 27.78
C TYR A 17 11.99 8.68 26.58
N THR A 18 12.77 9.74 26.83
CA THR A 18 13.42 10.53 25.80
C THR A 18 14.65 9.79 25.23
N ILE A 19 14.53 9.29 24.01
CA ILE A 19 15.68 8.91 23.17
C ILE A 19 16.34 10.21 22.69
N PRO A 20 17.68 10.27 22.43
CA PRO A 20 18.40 11.49 22.00
C PRO A 20 17.84 12.26 20.78
N ASN A 21 16.77 11.78 20.13
CA ASN A 21 16.19 12.36 18.92
C ASN A 21 14.71 12.79 19.08
N GLY A 22 14.19 12.95 20.30
CA GLY A 22 12.85 13.51 20.54
C GLY A 22 11.66 12.61 20.17
N GLN A 23 11.87 11.32 19.91
CA GLN A 23 10.80 10.35 19.71
C GLN A 23 10.45 9.64 21.02
N PHE A 24 9.23 9.86 21.51
CA PHE A 24 8.65 9.07 22.61
C PHE A 24 8.34 7.66 22.11
N ARG A 25 8.84 6.63 22.79
CA ARG A 25 8.36 5.25 22.60
C ARG A 25 6.99 5.10 23.27
N VAL A 26 5.94 5.54 22.59
CA VAL A 26 4.58 5.32 23.07
C VAL A 26 4.18 3.88 22.69
N ARG A 27 4.13 2.99 23.68
CA ARG A 27 3.46 1.69 23.54
C ARG A 27 2.01 1.86 23.99
N GLU A 28 1.19 2.44 23.12
CA GLU A 28 -0.25 2.55 23.39
C GLU A 28 -0.89 1.16 23.40
N SER A 29 -1.76 0.91 24.37
CA SER A 29 -2.49 -0.36 24.47
C SER A 29 -3.65 -0.36 23.48
N LEU A 30 -3.83 -1.44 22.71
CA LEU A 30 -4.89 -1.52 21.70
C LEU A 30 -6.30 -1.33 22.28
N TRP A 31 -6.53 -1.73 23.54
CA TRP A 31 -7.80 -1.54 24.24
C TRP A 31 -8.20 -0.07 24.38
N GLN A 32 -7.24 0.88 24.35
CA GLN A 32 -7.51 2.32 24.48
C GLN A 32 -8.27 2.84 23.25
N THR A 33 -8.11 2.16 22.12
CA THR A 33 -8.84 2.45 20.89
C THR A 33 -10.13 1.63 20.78
N TYR A 34 -10.52 0.88 21.82
CA TYR A 34 -11.64 -0.06 21.81
C TYR A 34 -11.62 -1.03 20.62
N PHE A 35 -10.42 -1.38 20.14
CA PHE A 35 -10.24 -2.21 18.94
C PHE A 35 -11.00 -1.64 17.71
N ASN A 36 -11.04 -0.31 17.57
CA ASN A 36 -11.85 0.37 16.57
C ASN A 36 -11.48 -0.08 15.13
N ARG A 37 -12.42 -0.80 14.50
CA ARG A 37 -12.31 -1.32 13.13
C ARG A 37 -12.67 -0.29 12.05
N SER A 38 -13.12 0.89 12.45
CA SER A 38 -13.54 1.97 11.55
C SER A 38 -12.43 2.96 11.21
N THR A 39 -11.24 2.82 11.80
CA THR A 39 -10.08 3.66 11.44
C THR A 39 -9.67 3.42 9.99
N TRP A 40 -9.12 4.45 9.34
CA TRP A 40 -8.69 4.34 7.94
C TRP A 40 -7.57 3.30 7.80
N GLN A 41 -6.65 3.22 8.78
CA GLN A 41 -5.56 2.26 8.80
C GLN A 41 -6.09 0.82 8.83
N TYR A 42 -7.05 0.54 9.72
CA TYR A 42 -7.65 -0.79 9.82
C TYR A 42 -8.32 -1.18 8.50
N ARG A 43 -9.15 -0.28 7.94
CA ARG A 43 -9.83 -0.51 6.65
C ARG A 43 -8.83 -0.72 5.52
N PHE A 44 -7.75 0.05 5.47
CA PHE A 44 -6.70 -0.09 4.47
C PHE A 44 -5.98 -1.44 4.58
N ILE A 45 -5.57 -1.85 5.78
CA ILE A 45 -4.93 -3.16 6.01
C ILE A 45 -5.89 -4.31 5.70
N ALA A 46 -7.16 -4.19 6.09
CA ALA A 46 -8.19 -5.18 5.77
C ALA A 46 -8.36 -5.32 4.25
N LYS A 47 -8.36 -4.21 3.52
CA LYS A 47 -8.44 -4.17 2.05
C LYS A 47 -7.22 -4.82 1.39
N MET A 48 -6.02 -4.48 1.83
CA MET A 48 -4.78 -5.12 1.37
C MET A 48 -4.80 -6.64 1.60
N ASN A 49 -5.28 -7.09 2.75
CA ASN A 49 -5.44 -8.51 3.05
C ASN A 49 -6.51 -9.19 2.18
N SER A 50 -7.58 -8.48 1.83
CA SER A 50 -8.58 -8.97 0.88
C SER A 50 -7.95 -9.23 -0.49
N VAL A 51 -7.24 -8.24 -1.05
CA VAL A 51 -6.51 -8.38 -2.32
C VAL A 51 -5.50 -9.53 -2.25
N ARG A 52 -4.78 -9.67 -1.14
CA ARG A 52 -3.82 -10.76 -0.96
C ARG A 52 -4.46 -12.15 -1.06
N ARG A 53 -5.67 -12.32 -0.52
CA ARG A 53 -6.42 -13.60 -0.57
C ARG A 53 -7.05 -13.82 -1.94
N GLU A 54 -7.75 -12.81 -2.47
CA GLU A 54 -8.48 -12.88 -3.73
C GLU A 54 -7.56 -13.26 -4.91
N TYR A 55 -6.34 -12.72 -4.92
CA TYR A 55 -5.36 -12.96 -5.98
C TYR A 55 -4.26 -13.96 -5.59
N SER A 56 -4.44 -14.72 -4.49
CA SER A 56 -3.47 -15.72 -4.00
C SER A 56 -2.03 -15.19 -3.88
N LEU A 57 -1.86 -13.93 -3.45
CA LEU A 57 -0.56 -13.25 -3.34
C LEU A 57 0.15 -13.48 -1.99
N GLY A 58 -0.46 -14.30 -1.13
CA GLY A 58 0.01 -14.55 0.24
C GLY A 58 1.39 -15.21 0.28
N VAL A 59 1.60 -16.19 -0.61
CA VAL A 59 2.86 -16.91 -0.81
C VAL A 59 3.18 -16.81 -2.30
N GLY A 60 4.38 -16.37 -2.62
CA GLY A 60 4.71 -16.06 -4.01
C GLY A 60 6.06 -15.40 -4.20
N LYS A 61 6.71 -15.69 -5.34
CA LYS A 61 7.99 -15.10 -5.70
C LYS A 61 7.81 -13.60 -5.97
N MET A 62 8.70 -12.81 -5.38
CA MET A 62 8.79 -11.38 -5.61
C MET A 62 9.91 -11.08 -6.60
N SER A 63 9.69 -10.15 -7.51
CA SER A 63 10.75 -9.62 -8.38
C SER A 63 10.65 -8.10 -8.48
N ILE A 64 11.75 -7.40 -8.20
CA ILE A 64 11.84 -5.96 -8.38
C ILE A 64 11.87 -5.68 -9.89
N LYS A 65 11.14 -4.66 -10.33
CA LYS A 65 11.11 -4.20 -11.74
C LYS A 65 11.76 -2.85 -11.92
N ASN A 66 11.61 -1.95 -10.95
CA ASN A 66 12.34 -0.71 -10.90
C ASN A 66 12.45 -0.24 -9.44
N LYS A 67 13.55 0.44 -9.12
CA LYS A 67 13.80 1.06 -7.83
C LYS A 67 14.53 2.37 -8.07
N THR A 68 13.95 3.46 -7.59
CA THR A 68 14.57 4.78 -7.57
C THR A 68 14.65 5.28 -6.12
N ARG A 69 15.16 6.49 -5.92
CA ARG A 69 15.14 7.13 -4.60
C ARG A 69 13.70 7.39 -4.10
N THR A 70 12.75 7.54 -5.02
CA THR A 70 11.39 7.97 -4.70
C THR A 70 10.31 6.92 -4.95
N GLN A 71 10.61 5.88 -5.72
CA GLN A 71 9.64 4.88 -6.15
C GLN A 71 10.20 3.47 -6.07
N LEU A 72 9.32 2.51 -5.80
CA LEU A 72 9.61 1.08 -5.91
C LEU A 72 8.48 0.40 -6.67
N ILE A 73 8.86 -0.37 -7.68
CA ILE A 73 7.96 -1.17 -8.50
C ILE A 73 8.43 -2.62 -8.42
N PHE A 74 7.53 -3.52 -8.03
CA PHE A 74 7.82 -4.95 -7.99
C PHE A 74 6.60 -5.78 -8.41
N LYS A 75 6.86 -7.02 -8.83
CA LYS A 75 5.82 -8.00 -9.10
C LYS A 75 5.77 -9.04 -8.00
N ARG A 76 4.56 -9.53 -7.74
CA ARG A 76 4.30 -10.74 -6.95
C ARG A 76 3.63 -11.74 -7.87
N LYS A 77 4.28 -12.89 -8.08
CA LYS A 77 3.68 -14.01 -8.80
C LYS A 77 3.06 -14.96 -7.78
N PRO A 78 1.77 -15.32 -7.91
CA PRO A 78 1.18 -16.37 -7.09
C PRO A 78 1.94 -17.67 -7.26
N GLU A 79 2.04 -18.46 -6.19
CA GLU A 79 2.67 -19.79 -6.24
C GLU A 79 1.79 -20.82 -6.96
N ASP A 80 0.48 -20.64 -6.89
CA ASP A 80 -0.50 -21.47 -7.58
C ASP A 80 -0.25 -21.45 -9.11
N PRO A 81 0.08 -22.60 -9.73
CA PRO A 81 0.34 -22.68 -11.16
C PRO A 81 -0.91 -22.37 -12.01
N LEU A 82 -2.11 -22.49 -11.45
CA LEU A 82 -3.37 -22.12 -12.11
C LEU A 82 -3.64 -20.61 -12.06
N ALA A 83 -2.93 -19.87 -11.20
CA ALA A 83 -3.09 -18.43 -11.11
C ALA A 83 -2.32 -17.75 -12.25
N THR A 84 -3.08 -17.26 -13.23
CA THR A 84 -2.55 -16.78 -14.51
C THR A 84 -1.94 -15.37 -14.45
N SER A 85 -2.27 -14.55 -13.44
CA SER A 85 -1.88 -13.14 -13.40
C SER A 85 -0.99 -12.81 -12.20
N SER A 86 0.17 -12.20 -12.49
CA SER A 86 1.03 -11.60 -11.45
C SER A 86 0.48 -10.24 -11.05
N ALA A 87 0.54 -9.91 -9.76
CA ALA A 87 0.25 -8.55 -9.31
C ALA A 87 1.47 -7.65 -9.49
N TRP A 88 1.25 -6.41 -9.90
CA TRP A 88 2.25 -5.35 -9.89
C TRP A 88 1.95 -4.39 -8.74
N VAL A 89 2.97 -4.07 -7.96
CA VAL A 89 2.86 -3.19 -6.81
C VAL A 89 3.71 -1.95 -7.06
N PHE A 90 3.10 -0.78 -6.82
CA PHE A 90 3.71 0.53 -7.03
C PHE A 90 3.61 1.30 -5.72
N ILE A 91 4.77 1.66 -5.16
CA ILE A 91 4.85 2.49 -3.96
C ILE A 91 5.84 3.63 -4.17
N ASN A 92 5.67 4.70 -3.41
CA ASN A 92 6.53 5.88 -3.43
C ASN A 92 6.67 6.45 -2.01
N ASN A 93 7.62 7.36 -1.81
CA ASN A 93 7.85 8.07 -0.56
C ASN A 93 7.66 9.60 -0.71
N LEU A 94 6.80 10.03 -1.63
CA LEU A 94 6.54 11.45 -1.83
C LEU A 94 5.92 12.03 -0.55
N ALA A 95 6.41 13.21 -0.12
CA ALA A 95 6.07 13.82 1.17
C ALA A 95 4.57 14.15 1.35
N ASN A 96 3.80 14.10 0.25
CA ASN A 96 2.36 14.35 0.22
C ASN A 96 1.62 13.22 -0.48
N SER A 97 1.74 11.99 0.01
CA SER A 97 1.06 10.82 -0.56
C SER A 97 -0.48 10.93 -0.56
N SER A 98 -1.04 11.87 0.21
CA SER A 98 -2.47 12.22 0.25
C SER A 98 -2.91 13.24 -0.81
N LYS A 99 -1.98 13.92 -1.50
CA LYS A 99 -2.35 14.84 -2.59
C LYS A 99 -2.81 14.02 -3.81
N GLN A 100 -3.88 14.51 -4.47
CA GLN A 100 -4.43 13.95 -5.71
C GLN A 100 -3.55 14.28 -6.93
N GLU A 101 -2.23 14.21 -6.76
CA GLU A 101 -1.28 14.42 -7.84
C GLU A 101 -1.03 13.10 -8.55
N ALA A 102 -1.21 13.09 -9.87
CA ALA A 102 -0.99 11.89 -10.67
C ALA A 102 0.50 11.50 -10.65
N VAL A 103 0.78 10.21 -10.46
CA VAL A 103 2.14 9.67 -10.42
C VAL A 103 2.37 8.72 -11.59
N ARG A 104 3.43 8.99 -12.38
CA ARG A 104 3.89 8.10 -13.45
C ARG A 104 4.87 7.07 -12.88
N TYR A 105 4.60 5.79 -13.15
CA TYR A 105 5.46 4.67 -12.81
C TYR A 105 5.90 3.92 -14.06
N CYS A 106 7.20 3.76 -14.27
CA CYS A 106 7.77 3.02 -15.38
C CYS A 106 8.80 2.01 -14.86
N PRO A 107 8.78 0.73 -15.29
CA PRO A 107 7.83 0.15 -16.24
C PRO A 107 6.48 -0.18 -15.56
N GLY A 108 5.41 -0.12 -16.34
CA GLY A 108 4.10 -0.68 -16.01
C GLY A 108 3.90 -2.05 -16.68
N PRO A 109 2.82 -2.77 -16.35
CA PRO A 109 2.40 -3.92 -17.13
C PRO A 109 2.16 -3.54 -18.58
N GLN A 110 2.51 -4.47 -19.48
CA GLN A 110 2.03 -4.37 -20.86
C GLN A 110 0.50 -4.50 -20.87
N PRO A 111 -0.21 -3.75 -21.74
CA PRO A 111 -1.60 -4.04 -22.04
C PRO A 111 -1.66 -5.47 -22.59
N GLY A 112 -2.08 -6.42 -21.74
CA GLY A 112 -2.00 -7.84 -22.08
C GLY A 112 -3.14 -8.23 -23.00
N ARG A 113 -2.92 -9.26 -23.84
CA ARG A 113 -4.00 -9.93 -24.60
C ARG A 113 -5.03 -10.66 -23.71
N GLY A 114 -4.82 -10.70 -22.39
CA GLY A 114 -5.55 -11.52 -21.43
C GLY A 114 -6.37 -10.77 -20.37
N GLY A 115 -6.75 -9.52 -20.62
CA GLY A 115 -7.71 -8.80 -19.77
C GLY A 115 -7.31 -7.39 -19.34
N LEU A 116 -8.28 -6.66 -18.80
CA LEU A 116 -8.11 -5.30 -18.30
C LEU A 116 -7.32 -5.31 -16.98
N TRP A 117 -6.25 -4.51 -16.93
CA TRP A 117 -5.57 -4.23 -15.66
C TRP A 117 -6.41 -3.26 -14.82
N ILE A 118 -6.61 -3.60 -13.57
CA ILE A 118 -7.32 -2.77 -12.59
C ILE A 118 -6.43 -2.54 -11.37
N ASP A 119 -6.56 -1.40 -10.72
CA ASP A 119 -6.01 -1.20 -9.39
C ASP A 119 -6.94 -1.84 -8.37
N ALA A 120 -6.52 -2.95 -7.77
CA ALA A 120 -7.33 -3.73 -6.82
C ALA A 120 -7.71 -2.91 -5.57
N LEU A 121 -6.96 -1.85 -5.26
CA LEU A 121 -7.24 -0.98 -4.12
C LEU A 121 -8.28 0.11 -4.41
N SER A 122 -8.32 0.68 -5.60
CA SER A 122 -9.38 1.66 -5.96
C SER A 122 -10.52 1.03 -6.74
N GLN A 123 -10.35 -0.19 -7.23
CA GLN A 123 -11.22 -0.88 -8.19
C GLN A 123 -11.39 -0.10 -9.51
N GLN A 124 -10.45 0.79 -9.81
CA GLN A 124 -10.45 1.59 -11.03
C GLN A 124 -9.61 0.94 -12.13
N PRO A 125 -9.98 1.09 -13.41
CA PRO A 125 -9.15 0.67 -14.53
C PRO A 125 -7.77 1.35 -14.51
N ALA A 126 -6.73 0.57 -14.79
CA ALA A 126 -5.37 1.09 -14.86
C ALA A 126 -5.16 1.90 -16.16
N LYS A 127 -4.66 3.12 -16.02
CA LYS A 127 -4.25 3.95 -17.17
C LYS A 127 -2.82 3.60 -17.57
N LEU A 128 -2.67 2.76 -18.58
CA LEU A 128 -1.37 2.36 -19.12
C LEU A 128 -1.06 3.16 -20.39
N ARG A 129 0.08 3.84 -20.43
CA ARG A 129 0.56 4.64 -21.58
C ARG A 129 2.06 4.44 -21.76
N GLU A 130 2.49 4.15 -22.99
CA GLU A 130 3.93 4.03 -23.35
C GLU A 130 4.70 3.07 -22.44
N GLY A 131 4.09 1.95 -22.05
CA GLY A 131 4.71 1.00 -21.13
C GLY A 131 4.85 1.47 -19.68
N CYS A 132 4.15 2.55 -19.29
CA CYS A 132 4.09 3.08 -17.93
C CYS A 132 2.66 3.04 -17.38
N TYR A 133 2.53 3.04 -16.06
CA TYR A 133 1.26 3.20 -15.35
C TYR A 133 1.13 4.64 -14.84
N ILE A 134 -0.01 5.27 -15.11
CA ILE A 134 -0.37 6.62 -14.64
C ILE A 134 -1.40 6.49 -13.51
N ALA A 135 -0.92 6.55 -12.27
CA ALA A 135 -1.77 6.55 -11.09
C ALA A 135 -2.47 7.91 -10.95
N HIS A 136 -3.71 7.92 -10.47
CA HIS A 136 -4.49 9.16 -10.25
C HIS A 136 -4.09 9.93 -8.98
N ASP A 137 -3.38 9.27 -8.06
CA ASP A 137 -2.86 9.85 -6.83
C ASP A 137 -1.53 9.17 -6.44
N ALA A 138 -0.95 9.61 -5.34
CA ALA A 138 0.30 9.08 -4.78
C ALA A 138 0.11 7.96 -3.74
N LEU A 139 -1.10 7.43 -3.55
CA LEU A 139 -1.33 6.27 -2.68
C LEU A 139 -0.69 5.00 -3.28
N PRO A 140 -0.36 3.99 -2.47
CA PRO A 140 0.06 2.68 -2.98
C PRO A 140 -0.94 2.12 -3.98
N LYS A 141 -0.46 1.51 -5.06
CA LYS A 141 -1.30 0.90 -6.10
C LYS A 141 -0.94 -0.57 -6.28
N VAL A 142 -1.95 -1.40 -6.53
CA VAL A 142 -1.77 -2.83 -6.79
C VAL A 142 -2.53 -3.19 -8.06
N LEU A 143 -1.81 -3.32 -9.17
CA LEU A 143 -2.42 -3.70 -10.43
C LEU A 143 -2.50 -5.21 -10.58
N VAL A 144 -3.69 -5.68 -10.95
CA VAL A 144 -4.02 -7.09 -11.22
C VAL A 144 -4.83 -7.18 -12.52
N GLN A 145 -4.80 -8.33 -13.19
CA GLN A 145 -5.69 -8.56 -14.32
C GLN A 145 -7.06 -9.00 -13.81
N LYS A 146 -8.11 -8.29 -14.23
CA LYS A 146 -9.49 -8.70 -13.95
C LYS A 146 -9.78 -10.00 -14.71
N ARG A 147 -10.22 -11.04 -14.00
CA ARG A 147 -10.75 -12.25 -14.62
C ARG A 147 -12.10 -11.89 -15.24
N ASN A 148 -12.30 -12.24 -16.52
CA ASN A 148 -13.61 -12.15 -17.16
C ASN A 148 -14.59 -13.14 -16.54
#